data_AF-A0A359E4T3-F1
#
_entry.id   AF-A0A359E4T3-F1
#
_cell.length_a   1.000
_cell.length_b   1.000
_cell.length_c   1.000
_cell.angle_alpha   90.00
_cell.angle_beta   90.00
_cell.angle_gamma   90.00
#
_symmetry.space_group_name_H-M   'P 1'
#
loop_
_entity.id
_entity.type
_entity.pdbx_description
1 polymer ?
#
loop_
_entity_poly.entity_id
_entity_poly.type
_entity_poly.pdbx_seq_one_letter_code
_entity_poly.pdbx_strand_id
1 'polypeptide(L)'
;MTNKEQSPILLLGSRFLSPYIMLFGFYVIFHGHYSPGGGFQGGTLLAVSLLLVRIASGTEIASLQFKDYLATPYAALGVLIYFGTGL
;
A
#
# COMPACT_ATOMS: atom_id res chain seq x y z
N MET A 1 12.76 19.09 -18.05
CA MET A 1 12.28 17.85 -17.40
C MET A 1 13.50 17.18 -16.81
N THR A 2 13.68 17.28 -15.49
CA THR A 2 14.92 16.88 -14.80
C THR A 2 15.14 15.38 -14.98
N ASN A 3 16.20 15.01 -15.71
CA ASN A 3 16.73 13.64 -15.72
C ASN A 3 17.12 13.31 -14.27
N LYS A 4 16.20 12.70 -13.53
CA LYS A 4 16.46 12.20 -12.19
C LYS A 4 17.17 10.87 -12.40
N GLU A 5 18.49 10.89 -12.36
CA GLU A 5 19.31 9.68 -12.13
C GLU A 5 18.66 8.92 -10.97
N GLN A 6 17.96 7.83 -11.27
CA GLN A 6 17.25 7.08 -10.25
C GLN A 6 18.31 6.43 -9.37
N SER A 7 18.40 6.88 -8.11
CA SER A 7 19.36 6.33 -7.16
C SER A 7 19.19 4.81 -7.09
N PRO A 8 20.21 4.01 -7.43
CA PRO A 8 20.12 2.56 -7.39
C PRO A 8 19.79 2.05 -5.99
N ILE A 9 20.24 2.77 -4.96
CA ILE A 9 19.97 2.48 -3.56
C ILE A 9 18.47 2.67 -3.25
N LEU A 10 17.86 3.74 -3.76
CA LEU A 10 16.43 4.01 -3.56
C LEU A 10 15.57 2.97 -4.29
N LEU A 11 15.94 2.60 -5.52
CA LEU A 11 15.27 1.56 -6.29
C LEU A 11 15.33 0.20 -5.59
N LEU A 12 16.54 -0.23 -5.19
CA LEU A 12 16.74 -1.50 -4.53
C LEU A 12 16.05 -1.53 -3.15
N GLY A 13 16.21 -0.45 -2.37
CA GLY A 13 15.61 -0.30 -1.05
C GLY A 13 14.10 -0.30 -1.09
N SER A 14 13.47 0.44 -2.02
CA SER A 14 12.01 0.46 -2.18
C SER A 14 11.44 -0.90 -2.57
N ARG A 15 12.08 -1.59 -3.54
CA ARG A 15 11.67 -2.92 -4.00
C ARG A 15 11.82 -3.98 -2.91
N PHE A 16 12.85 -3.87 -2.09
CA PHE A 16 13.07 -4.77 -0.96
C PHE A 16 12.09 -4.50 0.18
N LEU A 17 11.91 -3.23 0.59
CA LEU A 17 11.08 -2.87 1.75
C LEU A 17 9.57 -2.99 1.51
N SER A 18 9.09 -2.71 0.29
CA SER A 18 7.67 -2.74 -0.04
C SER A 18 6.94 -4.01 0.43
N PRO A 19 7.41 -5.25 0.12
CA PRO A 19 6.74 -6.47 0.61
C PRO A 19 6.75 -6.62 2.14
N TYR A 20 7.78 -6.16 2.84
CA TYR A 20 7.81 -6.21 4.31
C TYR A 20 6.83 -5.20 4.93
N ILE A 21 6.71 -4.01 4.35
CA ILE A 21 5.71 -3.02 4.77
C ILE A 21 4.30 -3.59 4.53
N MET A 22 4.07 -4.28 3.41
CA MET A 22 2.77 -4.92 3.14
C MET A 22 2.46 -6.00 4.17
N LEU A 23 3.41 -6.89 4.46
CA LEU A 23 3.25 -7.94 5.46
C LEU A 23 2.95 -7.34 6.85
N PHE A 24 3.69 -6.29 7.23
CA PHE A 24 3.45 -5.58 8.49
C PHE A 24 2.10 -4.87 8.51
N GLY A 25 1.66 -4.27 7.39
CA GLY A 25 0.33 -3.70 7.24
C GLY A 25 -0.76 -4.72 7.50
N PHE A 26 -0.66 -5.93 6.91
CA PHE A 26 -1.59 -7.02 7.19
C PHE A 26 -1.56 -7.46 8.66
N TYR A 27 -0.39 -7.56 9.27
CA TYR A 27 -0.26 -7.84 10.70
C TYR A 27 -1.04 -6.81 11.55
N VAL A 28 -0.86 -5.51 11.28
CA VAL A 28 -1.53 -4.41 11.99
C VAL A 28 -3.05 -4.43 11.80
N ILE A 29 -3.54 -4.85 10.62
CA ILE A 29 -4.97 -5.03 10.38
C ILE A 29 -5.51 -6.16 11.25
N PHE A 30 -4.90 -7.34 11.18
CA PHE A 30 -5.42 -8.53 11.85
C PHE A 30 -5.26 -8.48 13.38
N HIS A 31 -4.21 -7.84 13.90
CA HIS A 31 -3.91 -7.78 15.34
C HIS A 31 -4.38 -6.48 16.01
N GLY A 32 -5.15 -5.64 15.31
CA GLY A 32 -5.63 -4.36 15.85
C GLY A 32 -6.58 -4.47 17.05
N HIS A 33 -7.00 -5.68 17.42
CA HIS A 33 -7.84 -5.95 18.60
C HIS A 33 -7.02 -6.25 19.87
N TYR A 34 -5.77 -6.71 19.73
CA TYR A 34 -4.87 -7.00 20.85
C TYR A 34 -3.72 -5.99 20.98
N SER A 35 -3.47 -5.20 19.95
CA SER A 35 -2.35 -4.25 19.88
C SER A 35 -2.80 -2.91 19.30
N PRO A 36 -2.07 -1.80 19.57
CA PRO A 36 -2.34 -0.53 18.91
C PRO A 36 -2.26 -0.70 17.40
N GLY A 37 -3.36 -0.41 16.69
CA GLY A 37 -3.47 -0.76 15.27
C GLY A 37 -4.88 -0.65 14.73
N GLY A 38 -5.16 -1.48 13.72
CA GLY A 38 -6.47 -1.62 13.10
C GLY A 38 -6.49 -1.32 11.61
N GLY A 39 -7.70 -1.33 11.04
CA GLY A 39 -7.92 -1.24 9.60
C GLY A 39 -7.38 0.04 8.95
N PHE A 40 -7.55 1.20 9.59
CA PHE A 40 -7.10 2.48 9.02
C PHE A 40 -5.56 2.59 8.96
N GLN A 41 -4.88 2.28 10.07
CA GLN A 41 -3.43 2.39 10.17
C GLN A 41 -2.74 1.33 9.30
N GLY A 42 -3.23 0.09 9.36
CA GLY A 42 -2.76 -0.99 8.49
C GLY A 42 -3.04 -0.72 7.01
N GLY A 43 -4.22 -0.20 6.66
CA GLY A 43 -4.53 0.25 5.30
C GLY A 43 -3.60 1.36 4.80
N THR A 44 -3.25 2.31 5.68
CA THR A 44 -2.27 3.36 5.37
C THR A 44 -0.88 2.77 5.10
N LEU A 45 -0.44 1.77 5.87
CA LEU A 45 0.82 1.06 5.60
C LEU A 45 0.81 0.38 4.23
N LEU A 46 -0.29 -0.27 3.85
CA LEU A 46 -0.44 -0.85 2.51
C LEU A 46 -0.35 0.24 1.43
N ALA A 47 -1.02 1.38 1.59
CA ALA A 47 -0.92 2.49 0.65
C ALA A 47 0.50 3.06 0.54
N VAL A 48 1.22 3.21 1.66
CA VAL A 48 2.61 3.67 1.69
C VAL A 48 3.54 2.71 0.96
N SER A 49 3.31 1.39 1.06
CA SER A 49 4.13 0.40 0.35
C SER A 49 4.06 0.56 -1.18
N LEU A 50 2.90 0.95 -1.71
CA LEU A 50 2.68 1.26 -3.13
C LEU A 50 3.28 2.61 -3.49
N LEU A 51 3.06 3.62 -2.64
CA LEU A 51 3.61 4.97 -2.82
C LEU A 51 5.14 4.97 -2.85
N LEU A 52 5.78 4.15 -2.02
CA LEU A 52 7.23 3.99 -1.94
C LEU A 52 7.80 3.58 -3.31
N VAL A 53 7.22 2.56 -3.94
CA VAL A 53 7.65 2.10 -5.28
C VAL A 53 7.30 3.15 -6.34
N ARG A 54 6.14 3.82 -6.20
CA ARG A 54 5.69 4.88 -7.11
C ARG A 54 6.63 6.09 -7.16
N ILE A 55 7.18 6.49 -6.02
CA ILE A 55 8.14 7.59 -5.92
C ILE A 55 9.53 7.15 -6.39
N ALA A 56 9.96 5.93 -6.07
CA ALA A 56 11.30 5.44 -6.37
C ALA A 56 11.47 5.02 -7.85
N SER A 57 10.50 4.29 -8.39
CA SER A 57 10.55 3.65 -9.71
C SER A 57 9.59 4.27 -10.73
N GLY A 58 8.70 5.16 -10.28
CA GLY A 58 7.76 5.87 -11.13
C GLY A 58 6.46 5.13 -11.43
N THR A 59 5.69 5.79 -12.30
CA THR A 59 4.68 5.28 -13.23
C THR A 59 4.39 3.79 -13.23
N GLU A 60 4.98 3.22 -14.26
CA GLU A 60 4.62 1.96 -14.89
C GLU A 60 5.01 0.79 -14.01
N ILE A 61 6.15 0.89 -13.32
CA ILE A 61 6.66 -0.16 -12.42
C ILE A 61 5.74 -0.31 -11.21
N ALA A 62 5.28 0.78 -10.59
CA ALA A 62 4.40 0.68 -9.43
C ALA A 62 3.02 0.12 -9.78
N SER A 63 2.52 0.41 -10.98
CA SER A 63 1.26 -0.16 -11.47
C SER A 63 1.30 -1.69 -11.63
N LEU A 64 2.48 -2.32 -11.60
CA LEU A 64 2.62 -3.77 -11.55
C LEU A 64 2.23 -4.35 -10.18
N GLN A 65 2.38 -3.58 -9.09
CA GLN A 65 1.95 -4.00 -7.76
C GLN A 65 0.43 -3.85 -7.59
N PHE A 66 -0.11 -2.74 -8.06
CA PHE A 66 -1.53 -2.43 -7.95
C PHE A 66 -1.95 -1.52 -9.11
N LYS A 67 -2.96 -1.93 -9.87
CA LYS A 67 -3.42 -1.16 -11.02
C LYS A 67 -4.34 -0.03 -10.57
N ASP A 68 -4.11 1.18 -11.08
CA ASP A 68 -4.82 2.39 -10.63
C ASP A 68 -6.34 2.28 -10.75
N TYR A 69 -6.86 1.64 -11.81
CA TYR A 69 -8.30 1.44 -11.99
C TYR A 69 -8.95 0.55 -10.93
N LEU A 70 -8.17 -0.23 -10.18
CA LEU A 70 -8.65 -1.07 -9.10
C LEU A 70 -8.90 -0.28 -7.80
N ALA A 71 -8.31 0.91 -7.64
CA ALA A 71 -8.42 1.67 -6.39
C ALA A 71 -9.88 1.97 -6.04
N THR A 72 -10.65 2.50 -7.00
CA THR A 72 -12.07 2.85 -6.81
C THR A 72 -12.96 1.64 -6.49
N PRO A 73 -12.93 0.51 -7.24
CA PRO A 73 -13.76 -0.64 -6.91
C PRO A 73 -13.38 -1.27 -5.56
N TYR A 74 -12.10 -1.32 -5.18
CA TYR A 74 -11.72 -1.82 -3.86
C TYR A 74 -12.20 -0.89 -2.73
N ALA A 75 -12.15 0.42 -2.92
CA ALA A 75 -12.70 1.37 -1.96
C ALA A 75 -14.22 1.19 -1.79
N ALA A 76 -14.96 1.07 -2.91
CA ALA A 76 -16.39 0.81 -2.90
C ALA A 76 -16.73 -0.52 -2.21
N LEU A 77 -15.98 -1.59 -2.51
CA LEU A 77 -16.12 -2.88 -1.84
C LEU A 77 -15.90 -2.77 -0.33
N GLY A 78 -14.88 -2.02 0.12
CA GLY A 78 -14.63 -1.79 1.54
C GLY A 78 -15.80 -1.11 2.24
N VAL A 79 -16.39 -0.08 1.61
CA VAL A 79 -17.59 0.61 2.13
C VAL A 79 -18.79 -0.33 2.19
N LEU A 80 -19.01 -1.13 1.15
CA LEU A 80 -20.11 -2.11 1.10
C LEU A 80 -19.97 -3.17 2.20
N ILE A 81 -18.76 -3.69 2.42
CA ILE A 81 -18.49 -4.65 3.50
C ILE A 81 -18.77 -4.00 4.86
N TYR A 82 -18.26 -2.79 5.11
CA TYR A 82 -18.51 -2.07 6.37
C TYR A 82 -20.00 -1.87 6.63
N PHE A 83 -20.75 -1.42 5.63
CA PHE A 83 -22.19 -1.26 5.74
C PHE A 83 -22.90 -2.60 5.99
N GLY A 84 -22.54 -3.64 5.23
CA GLY A 84 -23.13 -4.97 5.37
C GLY A 84 -22.85 -5.66 6.70
N THR A 85 -21.71 -5.36 7.35
CA THR A 85 -21.40 -5.89 8.69
C THR A 85 -22.19 -5.22 9.81
N GLY A 86 -22.74 -4.02 9.57
CA GLY A 86 -23.49 -3.24 10.56
C GLY A 86 -25.01 -3.39 10.48
N LEU A 87 -25.52 -4.07 9.45
CA LEU A 87 -26.92 -4.49 9.32
C LEU A 87 -27.19 -5.75 10.14
#